data_AF-A0A934A9D5-F1
#
_entry.id   AF-A0A934A9D5-F1
#
_cell.length_a   1.000
_cell.length_b   1.000
_cell.length_c   1.000
_cell.angle_alpha   90.00
_cell.angle_beta   90.00
_cell.angle_gamma   90.00
#
_symmetry.space_group_name_H-M   'P 1'
#
loop_
_entity.id
_entity.type
_entity.pdbx_description
1 polymer ?
#
loop_
_entity_poly.entity_id
_entity_poly.type
_entity_poly.pdbx_seq_one_letter_code
_entity_poly.pdbx_strand_id
1 'polypeptide(L)' 'MTDLRAASGVEEVGMGPVVQAVAATPYKEVVLLNNWENASAENYIIWLQGQTQSALSVKHIHLSI' A
#
# COMPACT_ATOMS: atom_id res chain seq x y z
N MET A 1 -8.27 0.15 -8.34
CA MET A 1 -7.61 1.23 -9.10
C MET A 1 -7.42 2.51 -8.27
N THR A 2 -8.08 2.65 -7.12
CA THR A 2 -8.02 3.83 -6.24
C THR A 2 -6.71 3.93 -5.45
N ASP A 3 -6.26 2.86 -4.80
CA ASP A 3 -5.06 2.89 -3.94
C ASP A 3 -3.78 3.29 -4.70
N LEU A 4 -3.60 2.76 -5.92
CA LEU A 4 -2.43 3.07 -6.75
C LEU A 4 -2.41 4.53 -7.22
N ARG A 5 -3.58 5.14 -7.47
CA ARG A 5 -3.65 6.55 -7.90
C ARG A 5 -3.45 7.51 -6.72
N ALA A 6 -3.89 7.13 -5.51
CA ALA A 6 -3.60 7.88 -4.29
C ALA A 6 -2.08 7.93 -4.00
N ALA A 7 -1.39 6.80 -4.14
CA ALA A 7 0.06 6.75 -4.01
C ALA A 7 0.83 7.49 -5.12
N SER A 8 0.19 7.74 -6.26
CA SER A 8 0.79 8.50 -7.37
C SER A 8 0.67 10.03 -7.19
N GLY A 9 0.16 10.50 -6.04
CA GLY A 9 0.05 11.93 -5.73
C GLY A 9 -1.12 12.65 -6.39
N VAL A 10 -2.11 11.93 -6.92
CA VAL A 10 -3.34 12.54 -7.44
C VAL A 10 -4.26 12.87 -6.25
N GLU A 11 -4.27 14.14 -5.83
CA GLU A 11 -4.98 14.65 -4.64
C GLU A 11 -6.49 14.37 -4.59
N GLU A 12 -7.14 14.14 -5.74
CA GLU A 12 -8.58 13.83 -5.81
C GLU A 12 -8.93 12.35 -5.57
N VAL A 13 -7.94 11.49 -5.38
CA VAL A 13 -8.18 10.07 -5.12
C VAL A 13 -8.13 9.85 -3.61
N GLY A 14 -9.30 9.91 -2.97
CA GLY A 14 -9.45 9.65 -1.54
C GLY A 14 -8.77 8.36 -1.08
N MET A 15 -8.47 8.27 0.22
CA MET A 15 -7.83 7.10 0.83
C MET A 15 -8.45 5.81 0.31
N GLY A 16 -7.67 5.03 -0.44
CA GLY A 16 -8.16 3.79 -1.00
C GLY A 16 -8.50 2.76 0.11
N PRO A 17 -9.27 1.71 -0.21
CA PRO A 17 -9.74 0.72 0.76
C PRO A 17 -8.62 0.07 1.58
N VAL A 18 -7.42 -0.09 1.02
CA VAL A 18 -6.28 -0.67 1.76
C VAL A 18 -5.83 0.28 2.86
N VAL A 19 -5.71 1.57 2.55
CA VAL A 19 -5.27 2.60 3.52
C VAL A 19 -6.31 2.80 4.61
N GLN A 20 -7.60 2.82 4.25
CA GLN A 20 -8.67 2.91 5.24
C GLN A 20 -8.61 1.73 6.22
N ALA A 21 -8.38 0.51 5.75
CA ALA A 21 -8.26 -0.67 6.61
C ALA A 21 -7.02 -0.59 7.53
N VAL A 22 -5.88 -0.23 6.96
CA VAL A 22 -4.59 -0.15 7.69
C VAL A 22 -4.55 1.01 8.69
N ALA A 23 -5.28 2.10 8.43
CA ALA A 23 -5.41 3.23 9.35
C ALA A 23 -6.45 2.98 10.45
N ALA A 24 -7.52 2.22 10.16
CA ALA A 24 -8.59 1.95 11.12
C ALA A 24 -8.21 0.94 12.20
N THR A 25 -7.18 0.11 11.97
CA THR A 25 -6.82 -0.98 12.88
C THR A 25 -5.31 -0.99 13.16
N PRO A 26 -4.87 -1.04 14.44
CA PRO A 26 -3.46 -1.13 14.79
C PRO A 26 -2.97 -2.56 14.59
N TYR A 27 -2.57 -2.89 13.36
CA TYR A 27 -1.95 -4.17 13.06
C TYR A 27 -0.51 -4.23 13.61
N LYS A 28 -0.09 -5.42 14.05
CA LYS A 28 1.32 -5.65 14.43
C LYS A 28 2.24 -5.56 13.21
N GLU A 29 1.78 -6.10 12.08
CA GLU A 29 2.48 -6.09 10.80
C GLU A 29 1.45 -6.04 9.66
N VAL A 30 1.78 -5.29 8.62
CA VAL A 30 1.05 -5.23 7.35
C VAL A 30 1.99 -5.69 6.25
N VAL A 31 1.62 -6.77 5.57
CA VAL A 31 2.41 -7.39 4.50
C VAL A 31 1.74 -7.09 3.15
N LEU A 32 2.40 -6.30 2.31
CA LEU A 32 1.94 -6.03 0.95
C LEU A 32 2.43 -7.13 0.00
N LEU A 33 1.49 -7.79 -0.68
CA LEU A 33 1.81 -8.75 -1.72
C LEU A 33 1.83 -8.02 -3.06
N ASN A 34 3.01 -7.94 -3.68
CA ASN A 34 3.20 -7.21 -4.93
C ASN A 34 3.51 -8.16 -6.09
N ASN A 35 2.80 -7.99 -7.21
CA ASN A 35 3.05 -8.69 -8.47
C ASN A 35 3.38 -7.71 -9.63
N TRP A 36 3.73 -6.46 -9.31
CA TRP A 36 4.11 -5.41 -10.27
C TRP A 36 5.61 -5.11 -10.22
N GLU A 37 6.11 -4.38 -11.23
CA GLU A 37 7.49 -3.89 -11.28
C GLU A 37 7.85 -3.10 -10.01
N ASN A 38 9.02 -3.40 -9.43
CA ASN A 38 9.49 -2.92 -8.12
C ASN A 38 9.29 -1.39 -7.92
N ALA A 39 9.61 -0.59 -8.94
CA ALA A 39 9.60 0.87 -8.86
C ALA A 39 8.21 1.46 -8.53
N SER A 40 7.12 0.82 -8.95
CA SER A 40 5.76 1.30 -8.64
C SER A 40 5.32 0.94 -7.22
N ALA A 41 5.86 -0.16 -6.67
CA ALA A 41 5.54 -0.59 -5.31
C ALA A 41 6.29 0.21 -4.25
N GLU A 42 7.53 0.63 -4.52
CA GLU A 42 8.31 1.46 -3.59
C GLU A 42 7.61 2.76 -3.21
N ASN A 43 7.09 3.49 -4.20
CA ASN A 43 6.35 4.74 -3.96
C ASN A 43 5.09 4.50 -3.12
N TYR A 44 4.39 3.38 -3.37
CA TYR A 44 3.22 3.00 -2.60
C TYR A 44 3.56 2.69 -1.12
N ILE A 45 4.68 2.00 -0.88
CA ILE A 45 5.14 1.67 0.47
C ILE A 45 5.51 2.93 1.25
N ILE A 46 6.30 3.82 0.63
CA ILE A 46 6.74 5.08 1.25
C ILE A 46 5.52 5.91 1.65
N TRP A 47 4.53 6.00 0.76
CA TRP A 47 3.30 6.71 1.05
C TRP A 47 2.49 6.04 2.18
N LEU A 48 2.39 4.70 2.17
CA LEU A 48 1.64 3.94 3.18
C LEU A 48 2.29 4.00 4.58
N GLN A 49 3.62 4.10 4.66
CA GLN A 49 4.35 4.33 5.91
C GLN A 49 3.93 5.64 6.60
N GLY A 50 3.50 6.65 5.84
CA GLY A 50 2.96 7.89 6.41
C GLY A 50 1.55 7.75 6.99
N GLN A 51 0.84 6.66 6.70
CA GLN A 51 -0.57 6.45 7.07
C GLN A 51 -0.75 5.45 8.22
N THR A 52 0.31 4.77 8.66
CA THR A 52 0.23 3.80 9.75
C THR A 52 1.53 3.72 10.55
N GLN A 53 1.41 3.29 11.80
CA GLN A 53 2.54 2.95 12.66
C GLN A 53 2.87 1.45 12.63
N SER A 54 2.08 0.65 11.91
CA SER A 54 2.31 -0.79 11.75
C SER A 54 3.61 -1.05 10.99
N ALA A 55 4.32 -2.11 11.37
CA ALA A 55 5.47 -2.57 10.61
C ALA A 55 5.01 -2.96 9.20
N LEU A 56 5.65 -2.39 8.17
CA LEU A 56 5.30 -2.63 6.77
C LEU A 56 6.38 -3.47 6.10
N SER A 57 5.98 -4.58 5.47
CA SER A 57 6.87 -5.43 4.68
C SER A 57 6.24 -5.73 3.32
N VAL A 58 7.08 -5.88 2.29
CA VAL A 58 6.60 -6.18 0.93
C VAL A 58 7.18 -7.48 0.44
N LYS A 59 6.29 -8.35 -0.03
CA LYS A 59 6.65 -9.62 -0.64
C LYS A 59 6.29 -9.56 -2.11
N HIS A 60 7.32 -9.60 -2.94
CA HIS A 60 7.15 -9.86 -4.36
C HIS A 60 6.75 -11.31 -4.53
N ILE A 61 5.51 -11.54 -4.93
CA ILE A 61 5.00 -12.87 -5.21
C ILE A 61 4.46 -12.89 -6.63
N HIS A 62 4.83 -13.95 -7.36
CA HIS A 62 4.19 -14.23 -8.63
C HIS A 62 2.82 -14.83 -8.31
N LEU A 63 1.74 -14.09 -8.60
CA LEU A 63 0.39 -14.60 -8.49
C LEU A 63 0.08 -15.39 -9.75
N SER A 64 0.25 -16.71 -9.71
CA SER A 64 -0.31 -17.63 -10.70
C SER A 64 -1.80 -17.79 -10.43
N ILE A 65 -2.60 -17.52 -11.45
CA ILE A 65 -4.04 -17.84 -11.51
C ILE A 65 -4.24 -19.30 -11.88
#